data_AF-A0A2N7DKD7-F1
#
_entry.id   AF-A0A2N7DKD7-F1
#
_cell.length_a   1.000
_cell.length_b   1.000
_cell.length_c   1.000
_cell.angle_alpha   90.00
_cell.angle_beta   90.00
_cell.angle_gamma   90.00
#
_symmetry.space_group_name_H-M   'P 1'
#
loop_
_entity.id
_entity.type
_entity.pdbx_description
1 polymer ?
#
loop_
_entity_poly.entity_id
_entity_poly.type
_entity_poly.pdbx_seq_one_letter_code
_entity_poly.pdbx_strand_id
1 'polypeptide(L)'
;MAIIDAHYDFTPSAFTNGKQANDAGENSGSCKVFSFAQIHHLTQPQTLRLFSQFYADVLATPEGSDHQNIRQFMLNGWQGIEFSQVALVLKA
;
A
#
# COMPACT_ATOMS: atom_id res chain seq x y z
N MET A 1 6.82 -0.90 9.30
CA MET A 1 6.16 -2.23 9.30
C MET A 1 5.85 -2.73 10.72
N ALA A 2 6.80 -2.64 11.66
CA ALA A 2 6.64 -3.14 13.03
C ALA A 2 5.31 -2.79 13.74
N ILE A 3 4.79 -1.55 13.60
CA ILE A 3 3.49 -1.17 14.21
C ILE A 3 2.33 -1.97 13.63
N ILE A 4 2.29 -2.17 12.30
CA ILE A 4 1.25 -2.98 11.66
C ILE A 4 1.35 -4.42 12.15
N ASP A 5 2.55 -5.01 12.11
CA ASP A 5 2.76 -6.40 12.51
C ASP A 5 2.48 -6.64 14.00
N ALA A 6 2.69 -5.63 14.85
CA ALA A 6 2.40 -5.71 16.28
C ALA A 6 0.88 -5.73 16.56
N HIS A 7 0.11 -4.88 15.88
CA HIS A 7 -1.29 -4.62 16.22
C HIS A 7 -2.33 -5.29 15.30
N TYR A 8 -1.92 -5.82 14.16
CA TYR A 8 -2.86 -6.40 13.18
C TYR A 8 -2.45 -7.81 12.78
N ASP A 9 -3.44 -8.67 12.62
CA ASP A 9 -3.29 -9.95 11.93
C ASP A 9 -3.37 -9.71 10.43
N PHE A 10 -2.37 -10.21 9.70
CA PHE A 10 -2.25 -10.05 8.26
C PHE A 10 -2.64 -11.33 7.52
N THR A 11 -3.62 -11.19 6.62
CA THR A 11 -3.97 -12.21 5.63
C THR A 11 -3.61 -11.68 4.25
N PRO A 12 -2.77 -12.38 3.47
CA PRO A 12 -2.44 -11.95 2.11
C PRO A 12 -3.71 -11.74 1.26
N SER A 13 -3.83 -10.56 0.65
CA SER A 13 -4.90 -10.25 -0.29
C SER A 13 -4.30 -9.84 -1.62
N ALA A 14 -4.91 -10.32 -2.70
CA ALA A 14 -4.70 -9.71 -4.00
C ALA A 14 -5.28 -8.28 -3.96
N PHE A 15 -4.68 -7.38 -4.74
CA PHE A 15 -5.19 -6.02 -4.89
C PHE A 15 -4.75 -5.38 -6.20
N THR A 16 -5.61 -4.54 -6.75
CA THR A 16 -5.27 -3.67 -7.86
C THR A 16 -4.87 -2.29 -7.34
N ASN A 17 -4.02 -1.61 -8.11
CA ASN A 17 -3.58 -0.24 -7.86
C ASN A 17 -3.38 0.44 -9.21
N GLY A 18 -4.42 1.07 -9.72
CA GLY A 18 -4.42 1.62 -11.09
C GLY A 18 -4.17 0.51 -12.11
N LYS A 19 -3.04 0.57 -12.81
CA LYS A 19 -2.65 -0.46 -13.79
C LYS A 19 -1.85 -1.62 -13.20
N GLN A 20 -1.43 -1.54 -11.93
CA GLN A 20 -0.72 -2.62 -11.28
C GLN A 20 -1.73 -3.62 -10.68
N ALA A 21 -1.61 -4.89 -11.05
CA ALA A 21 -2.23 -5.98 -10.33
C ALA A 21 -1.18 -6.64 -9.42
N ASN A 22 -1.62 -7.09 -8.25
CA ASN A 22 -0.77 -7.80 -7.29
C ASN A 22 -1.51 -9.06 -6.85
N ASP A 23 -0.87 -10.20 -7.03
CA ASP A 23 -1.42 -11.46 -6.52
C ASP A 23 -1.33 -11.53 -4.99
N ALA A 24 -2.11 -12.42 -4.37
CA ALA A 24 -2.07 -12.60 -2.94
C ALA A 24 -0.66 -13.03 -2.49
N GLY A 25 -0.04 -12.23 -1.62
CA GLY A 25 1.32 -12.43 -1.12
C GLY A 25 2.38 -11.64 -1.89
N GLU A 26 2.08 -11.21 -3.11
CA GLU A 26 2.93 -10.29 -3.86
C GLU A 26 2.86 -8.88 -3.24
N ASN A 27 4.00 -8.19 -3.20
CA ASN A 27 4.08 -6.82 -2.69
C ASN A 27 3.42 -6.66 -1.31
N SER A 28 3.55 -7.68 -0.44
CA SER A 28 2.91 -7.75 0.88
C SER A 28 3.12 -6.49 1.73
N GLY A 29 4.26 -5.82 1.60
CA GLY A 29 4.49 -4.54 2.28
C GLY A 29 3.53 -3.43 1.84
N SER A 30 3.25 -3.31 0.54
CA SER A 30 2.28 -2.36 0.00
C SER A 30 0.85 -2.74 0.39
N CYS A 31 0.51 -4.03 0.30
CA CYS A 31 -0.78 -4.58 0.74
C CYS A 31 -1.09 -4.17 2.20
N LYS A 32 -0.13 -4.38 3.11
CA LYS A 32 -0.24 -3.96 4.52
C LYS A 32 -0.42 -2.45 4.68
N VAL A 33 0.41 -1.63 4.01
CA VAL A 33 0.34 -0.17 4.13
C VAL A 33 -1.00 0.38 3.64
N PHE A 34 -1.47 -0.07 2.47
CA PHE A 34 -2.74 0.38 1.91
C PHE A 34 -3.93 -0.07 2.76
N SER A 35 -3.96 -1.33 3.21
CA SER A 35 -5.03 -1.81 4.10
C SER A 35 -5.06 -1.06 5.42
N PHE A 36 -3.89 -0.81 6.03
CA PHE A 36 -3.79 -0.01 7.26
C PHE A 36 -4.32 1.41 7.03
N ALA A 37 -3.90 2.03 5.94
CA ALA A 37 -4.31 3.39 5.62
C ALA A 37 -5.81 3.52 5.31
N GLN A 38 -6.45 2.48 4.73
CA GLN A 38 -7.91 2.45 4.57
C GLN A 38 -8.64 2.37 5.91
N ILE A 39 -8.20 1.50 6.82
CA ILE A 39 -8.77 1.36 8.17
C ILE A 39 -8.75 2.68 8.93
N HIS A 40 -7.66 3.45 8.79
CA HIS A 40 -7.48 4.74 9.46
C HIS A 40 -7.94 5.95 8.64
N HIS A 41 -8.62 5.73 7.52
CA HIS A 41 -9.13 6.79 6.64
C HIS A 41 -8.08 7.84 6.25
N LEU A 42 -6.84 7.39 6.01
CA LEU A 42 -5.75 8.30 5.67
C LEU A 42 -5.92 8.85 4.25
N THR A 43 -5.59 10.12 4.07
CA THR A 43 -5.54 10.74 2.74
C THR A 43 -4.38 10.18 1.92
N GLN A 44 -4.45 10.30 0.60
CA GLN A 44 -3.38 9.84 -0.31
C GLN A 44 -1.98 10.38 0.07
N PRO A 45 -1.78 11.69 0.38
CA PRO A 45 -0.48 12.19 0.86
C PRO A 45 -0.04 11.63 2.22
N GLN A 46 -0.97 11.29 3.11
CA GLN A 46 -0.62 10.65 4.39
C GLN A 46 -0.17 9.20 4.15
N THR A 47 -0.89 8.44 3.33
CA THR A 47 -0.54 7.07 2.96
C THR A 47 0.80 6.97 2.26
N LEU A 48 1.08 7.86 1.28
CA LEU A 48 2.37 7.90 0.58
C LEU A 48 3.55 8.08 1.54
N ARG A 49 3.39 8.91 2.57
CA ARG A 49 4.42 9.12 3.59
C ARG A 49 4.71 7.88 4.44
N LEU A 50 3.78 6.93 4.56
CA LEU A 50 4.02 5.67 5.28
C LEU A 50 5.08 4.80 4.58
N PHE A 51 5.29 4.96 3.28
CA PHE A 51 6.33 4.25 2.53
C PHE A 51 7.76 4.79 2.78
N SER A 52 7.90 5.90 3.51
CA SER A 52 9.18 6.45 4.01
C SER A 52 10.25 6.55 2.90
N GLN A 53 11.39 5.86 3.05
CA GLN A 53 12.50 5.93 2.10
C GLN A 53 12.08 5.55 0.67
N PHE A 54 11.24 4.54 0.49
CA PHE A 54 10.78 4.13 -0.84
C PHE A 54 9.97 5.22 -1.55
N TYR A 55 9.23 6.04 -0.80
CA TYR A 55 8.54 7.19 -1.40
C TYR A 55 9.53 8.30 -1.76
N ALA A 56 10.56 8.54 -0.93
CA ALA A 56 11.62 9.49 -1.25
C ALA A 56 12.40 9.07 -2.51
N ASP A 57 12.71 7.78 -2.66
CA ASP A 57 13.41 7.24 -3.83
C ASP A 57 12.61 7.44 -5.12
N VAL A 58 11.29 7.20 -5.07
CA VAL A 58 10.38 7.45 -6.19
C VAL A 58 10.35 8.93 -6.57
N LEU A 59 10.30 9.84 -5.59
CA LEU A 59 10.34 11.29 -5.86
C LEU A 59 11.67 11.74 -6.46
N ALA A 60 12.79 11.11 -6.07
CA ALA A 60 14.12 11.39 -6.61
C ALA A 60 14.31 10.86 -8.04
N THR A 61 13.48 9.89 -8.47
CA THR A 61 13.57 9.22 -9.77
C THR A 61 12.24 9.29 -10.52
N PRO A 62 11.81 10.47 -11.01
CA PRO A 62 10.50 10.64 -11.64
C PRO A 62 10.27 9.70 -12.84
N GLU A 63 11.32 9.43 -13.61
CA GLU A 63 11.29 8.53 -14.78
C GLU A 63 11.60 7.05 -14.44
N GLY A 64 11.73 6.72 -13.15
CA GLY A 64 12.02 5.36 -12.70
C GLY A 64 10.84 4.39 -12.87
N SER A 65 11.14 3.09 -12.89
CA SER A 65 10.16 2.00 -13.00
C SER A 65 10.12 1.10 -11.76
N ASP A 66 10.86 1.43 -10.71
CA ASP A 66 10.81 0.81 -9.39
C ASP A 66 9.52 1.17 -8.62
N HIS A 67 9.23 0.42 -7.56
CA HIS A 67 8.13 0.71 -6.62
C HIS A 67 6.78 1.03 -7.30
N GLN A 68 6.36 0.22 -8.26
CA GLN A 68 5.16 0.46 -9.07
C GLN A 68 3.90 0.75 -8.24
N ASN A 69 3.73 0.13 -7.08
CA ASN A 69 2.61 0.44 -6.19
C ASN A 69 2.62 1.89 -5.66
N ILE A 70 3.78 2.46 -5.35
CA ILE A 70 3.87 3.86 -4.92
C ILE A 70 3.55 4.77 -6.10
N ARG A 71 4.14 4.49 -7.27
CA ARG A 71 3.94 5.29 -8.49
C ARG A 71 2.49 5.28 -8.97
N GLN A 72 1.86 4.11 -9.03
CA GLN A 72 0.44 3.99 -9.39
C GLN A 72 -0.46 4.70 -8.37
N PHE A 73 -0.13 4.62 -7.08
CA PHE A 73 -0.92 5.29 -6.05
C PHE A 73 -0.76 6.81 -6.08
N MET A 74 0.39 7.34 -6.50
CA MET A 74 0.56 8.79 -6.78
C MET A 74 -0.35 9.25 -7.92
N LEU A 75 -0.51 8.44 -8.97
CA LEU A 75 -1.29 8.79 -10.16
C LEU A 75 -2.80 8.65 -9.95
N ASN A 76 -3.24 7.57 -9.29
CA ASN A 76 -4.65 7.18 -9.24
C ASN A 76 -5.28 7.38 -7.85
N GLY A 77 -4.46 7.51 -6.81
CA GLY A 77 -4.92 7.58 -5.43
C GLY A 77 -5.79 6.39 -5.03
N TRP A 78 -6.72 6.63 -4.10
CA TRP A 78 -7.60 5.60 -3.58
C TRP A 78 -8.58 5.02 -4.60
N GLN A 79 -8.93 5.77 -5.66
CA GLN A 79 -9.81 5.28 -6.72
C GLN A 79 -9.18 4.12 -7.51
N GLY A 80 -7.86 4.01 -7.49
CA GLY A 80 -7.15 2.90 -8.12
C GLY A 80 -7.01 1.65 -7.26
N ILE A 81 -7.35 1.71 -5.97
CA ILE A 81 -7.13 0.60 -5.03
C ILE A 81 -8.40 -0.22 -4.86
N GLU A 82 -8.30 -1.51 -5.17
CA GLU A 82 -9.36 -2.49 -4.88
C GLU A 82 -8.74 -3.75 -4.30
N PHE A 83 -9.20 -4.16 -3.12
CA PHE A 83 -8.77 -5.40 -2.47
C PHE A 83 -9.76 -6.52 -2.75
N SER A 84 -9.25 -7.73 -3.02
CA SER A 84 -10.10 -8.91 -3.16
C SER A 84 -10.69 -9.37 -1.82
N GLN A 85 -10.03 -9.05 -0.70
CA GLN A 85 -10.48 -9.35 0.66
C GLN A 85 -9.83 -8.42 1.70
N VAL A 86 -10.36 -8.45 2.93
CA VAL A 86 -9.76 -7.71 4.05
C VAL A 86 -8.37 -8.28 4.36
N ALA A 87 -7.33 -7.44 4.26
CA ALA A 87 -5.95 -7.87 4.47
C ALA A 87 -5.47 -7.70 5.92
N LEU A 88 -6.02 -6.76 6.68
CA LEU A 88 -5.67 -6.51 8.08
C LEU A 88 -6.90 -6.53 8.98
N VAL A 89 -6.77 -7.22 10.10
CA VAL A 89 -7.75 -7.24 11.20
C VAL A 89 -7.02 -6.84 12.48
N LEU A 90 -7.62 -5.97 13.30
CA LEU A 90 -7.02 -5.56 14.58
C LEU A 90 -6.94 -6.79 15.51
N LYS A 91 -5.78 -7.02 16.11
CA LYS A 91 -5.61 -8.08 17.11
C LYS A 91 -6.46 -7.81 18.34
N ALA A 92 -6.96 -8.89 18.93
CA ALA A 92 -7.66 -8.88 20.20
C ALA A 92 -6.71 -8.61 21.38
#